data_AF-A0A8T0W511-F1
#
_entry.id   AF-A0A8T0W511-F1
#
_cell.length_a   1.000
_cell.length_b   1.000
_cell.length_c   1.000
_cell.angle_alpha   90.00
_cell.angle_beta   90.00
_cell.angle_gamma   90.00
#
_symmetry.space_group_name_H-M   'P 1'
#
loop_
_entity.id
_entity.type
_entity.pdbx_description
1 polymer ?
#
loop_
_entity_poly.entity_id
_entity_poly.type
_entity_poly.pdbx_seq_one_letter_code
_entity_poly.pdbx_strand_id
1 'polypeptide(L)'
;MEHGVVGSRCAAGAGQILTTKSRAATSCGKRTSTSVASCPKHDVKPLQLAANGSSCLANRSPVLKKQRNLSVRSSPAHAVTTFDDAKGVSSSVVEEKIGVLLLNLGGPETLDDVQPFLFNLFADPDIIRLPRLFRFLQRPLAKLISTFRAPKSKEGYASIGGGSPLRKITDEQANALKIALEKKNLHANIYVGMRYWYPFTEEAIDQIKKDKITKLVVLPLYPQYSISTSGSSIRVLQNIVKEDPYFAGLPVSIIESWYQRDGYVKSMADLIEKELSAFSNPEECTWCASDLC
;
A
#
# COMPACT_ATOMS: atom_id res chain seq x y z
N MET A 1 10.79 43.14 -26.19
CA MET A 1 10.57 42.25 -27.36
C MET A 1 11.74 41.28 -27.33
N GLU A 2 11.62 39.97 -27.18
CA GLU A 2 10.54 39.01 -27.04
C GLU A 2 11.11 37.78 -26.32
N HIS A 3 10.22 36.99 -25.73
CA HIS A 3 10.50 35.72 -25.07
C HIS A 3 10.83 34.61 -26.09
N GLY A 4 11.62 33.60 -25.67
CA GLY A 4 11.85 32.38 -26.47
C GLY A 4 12.16 31.18 -25.58
N VAL A 5 11.11 30.45 -25.21
CA VAL A 5 11.12 29.18 -24.48
C VAL A 5 11.23 28.01 -25.46
N VAL A 6 12.18 27.10 -25.25
CA VAL A 6 12.20 25.72 -25.79
C VAL A 6 12.87 24.85 -24.72
N GLY A 7 12.31 23.78 -24.15
CA GLY A 7 11.24 22.90 -24.59
C GLY A 7 11.77 21.45 -24.57
N SER A 8 12.04 20.93 -23.36
CA SER A 8 12.60 19.59 -23.13
C SER A 8 11.57 18.51 -23.48
N ARG A 9 11.90 17.62 -24.42
CA ARG A 9 11.12 16.41 -24.72
C ARG A 9 11.65 15.24 -23.88
N CYS A 10 10.92 14.84 -22.84
CA CYS A 10 11.06 13.51 -22.24
C CYS A 10 10.06 12.56 -22.92
N ALA A 11 10.57 11.56 -23.61
CA ALA A 11 9.80 10.49 -24.21
C ALA A 11 9.38 9.48 -23.11
N ALA A 12 8.08 9.37 -22.85
CA ALA A 12 7.50 8.27 -22.09
C ALA A 12 7.07 7.19 -23.10
N GLY A 13 7.88 6.13 -23.20
CA GLY A 13 7.54 4.92 -23.95
C GLY A 13 6.56 4.06 -23.15
N ALA A 14 5.27 4.19 -23.42
CA ALA A 14 4.26 3.24 -22.98
C ALA A 14 4.15 2.12 -24.02
N GLY A 15 4.65 0.93 -23.69
CA GLY A 15 4.38 -0.27 -24.47
C GLY A 15 2.95 -0.75 -24.21
N GLN A 16 2.04 -0.42 -25.13
CA GLN A 16 0.73 -1.05 -25.25
C GLN A 16 0.87 -2.35 -26.05
N ILE A 17 0.26 -3.44 -25.59
CA ILE A 17 -0.15 -4.54 -26.47
C ILE A 17 -1.62 -4.84 -26.20
N LEU A 18 -2.46 -4.29 -27.07
CA LEU A 18 -3.84 -4.70 -27.33
C LEU A 18 -3.84 -6.09 -27.98
N THR A 19 -4.60 -7.04 -27.46
CA THR A 19 -5.07 -8.17 -28.28
C THR A 19 -6.60 -8.28 -28.18
N THR A 20 -7.25 -7.85 -29.26
CA THR A 20 -8.67 -8.01 -29.52
C THR A 20 -8.95 -9.46 -29.91
N LYS A 21 -9.75 -10.19 -29.14
CA LYS A 21 -10.21 -11.53 -29.53
C LYS A 21 -11.52 -11.41 -30.31
N SER A 22 -11.40 -11.39 -31.64
CA SER A 22 -12.51 -11.52 -32.58
C SER A 22 -13.13 -12.94 -32.49
N ARG A 23 -14.45 -13.01 -32.34
CA ARG A 23 -15.24 -14.26 -32.40
C ARG A 23 -15.47 -14.63 -33.87
N ALA A 24 -14.91 -15.75 -34.30
CA ALA A 24 -15.34 -16.47 -35.51
C ALA A 24 -16.15 -17.70 -35.09
N ALA A 25 -17.34 -17.83 -35.67
CA ALA A 25 -18.25 -18.96 -35.48
C ALA A 25 -17.94 -20.06 -36.50
N THR A 26 -17.83 -21.33 -36.07
CA THR A 26 -18.06 -22.50 -36.94
C THR A 26 -18.51 -23.74 -36.14
N SER A 27 -19.78 -24.09 -36.37
CA SER A 27 -20.45 -25.41 -36.47
C SER A 27 -19.80 -26.74 -36.00
N CYS A 28 -20.61 -27.52 -35.24
CA CYS A 28 -21.04 -28.92 -35.52
C CYS A 28 -20.71 -30.04 -34.50
N GLY A 29 -21.78 -30.64 -33.94
CA GLY A 29 -21.93 -32.05 -33.48
C GLY A 29 -21.36 -32.40 -32.09
N LYS A 30 -21.98 -33.16 -31.19
CA LYS A 30 -23.16 -34.06 -31.18
C LYS A 30 -23.75 -34.10 -29.76
N ARG A 31 -25.04 -34.42 -29.69
CA ARG A 31 -25.86 -34.68 -28.48
C ARG A 31 -25.37 -35.88 -27.67
N THR A 32 -25.42 -35.76 -26.34
CA THR A 32 -25.93 -36.80 -25.43
C THR A 32 -26.63 -36.12 -24.26
N SER A 33 -27.83 -36.61 -23.97
CA SER A 33 -28.77 -36.09 -22.97
C SER A 33 -28.49 -36.66 -21.59
N THR A 34 -28.51 -35.82 -20.57
CA THR A 34 -28.98 -36.18 -19.21
C THR A 34 -29.70 -34.97 -18.62
N SER A 35 -30.75 -35.28 -17.87
CA SER A 35 -31.89 -34.42 -17.53
C SER A 35 -31.89 -34.07 -16.03
N VAL A 36 -32.69 -33.04 -15.70
CA VAL A 36 -33.20 -32.63 -14.35
C VAL A 36 -32.15 -31.86 -13.50
N ALA A 37 -32.39 -30.66 -12.94
CA ALA A 37 -33.61 -30.05 -12.42
C ALA A 37 -33.61 -28.51 -12.61
N SER A 38 -34.78 -27.95 -12.91
CA SER A 38 -35.05 -26.50 -12.89
C SER A 38 -35.66 -26.09 -11.54
N CYS A 39 -35.15 -25.02 -10.93
CA CYS A 39 -35.86 -24.30 -9.86
C CYS A 39 -36.70 -23.15 -10.44
N PRO A 40 -37.93 -22.90 -9.95
CA PRO A 40 -38.85 -21.96 -10.56
C PRO A 40 -38.61 -20.52 -10.13
N LYS A 41 -38.94 -19.61 -11.05
CA LYS A 41 -39.10 -18.17 -10.85
C LYS A 41 -40.31 -17.92 -9.94
N HIS A 42 -40.22 -16.94 -9.03
CA HIS A 42 -41.41 -16.34 -8.42
C HIS A 42 -41.46 -14.84 -8.70
N ASP A 43 -42.60 -14.48 -9.29
CA ASP A 43 -43.09 -13.15 -9.63
C ASP A 43 -43.28 -12.25 -8.41
N VAL A 44 -43.02 -10.96 -8.62
CA VAL A 44 -43.36 -9.85 -7.73
C VAL A 44 -44.72 -9.30 -8.14
N LYS A 45 -45.66 -9.14 -7.20
CA LYS A 45 -46.74 -8.16 -7.33
C LYS A 45 -47.10 -7.49 -5.98
N PRO A 46 -47.60 -6.23 -6.02
CA PRO A 46 -47.57 -5.30 -4.90
C PRO A 46 -48.92 -5.23 -4.15
N LEU A 47 -48.92 -4.72 -2.92
CA LEU A 47 -50.14 -4.25 -2.24
C LEU A 47 -49.92 -2.92 -1.48
N GLN A 48 -50.57 -1.87 -1.98
CA GLN A 48 -51.05 -0.66 -1.28
C GLN A 48 -52.37 -1.02 -0.54
N LEU A 49 -52.93 -0.35 0.48
CA LEU A 49 -52.68 0.86 1.30
C LEU A 49 -53.71 0.83 2.47
N ALA A 50 -53.52 1.69 3.49
CA ALA A 50 -54.52 2.27 4.42
C ALA A 50 -55.01 1.40 5.60
N ALA A 51 -55.42 1.92 6.77
CA ALA A 51 -55.31 3.20 7.51
C ALA A 51 -55.98 2.97 8.89
N ASN A 52 -55.87 3.95 9.80
CA ASN A 52 -56.49 4.10 11.14
C ASN A 52 -55.63 3.53 12.30
N GLY A 53 -55.30 4.25 13.37
CA GLY A 53 -55.63 5.60 13.84
C GLY A 53 -55.67 5.61 15.37
N SER A 54 -55.21 6.72 15.99
CA SER A 54 -55.33 7.12 17.42
C SER A 54 -54.30 6.49 18.39
N SER A 55 -53.65 7.19 19.32
CA SER A 55 -53.96 8.46 20.00
C SER A 55 -52.70 9.15 20.55
N CYS A 56 -52.82 10.47 20.72
CA CYS A 56 -51.83 11.43 21.20
C CYS A 56 -51.72 11.47 22.73
N LEU A 57 -50.53 11.78 23.27
CA LEU A 57 -50.40 12.68 24.43
C LEU A 57 -49.06 13.43 24.35
N ALA A 58 -49.19 14.77 24.34
CA ALA A 58 -48.09 15.72 24.37
C ALA A 58 -47.83 16.16 25.83
N ASN A 59 -46.60 16.54 26.15
CA ASN A 59 -46.37 17.62 27.10
C ASN A 59 -45.03 18.33 26.85
N ARG A 60 -45.07 19.67 26.86
CA ARG A 60 -43.95 20.60 26.69
C ARG A 60 -43.58 21.24 28.04
N SER A 61 -42.27 21.27 28.34
CA SER A 61 -41.46 22.38 28.95
C SER A 61 -41.76 22.82 30.41
N PRO A 62 -40.79 23.39 31.20
CA PRO A 62 -39.73 24.34 30.77
C PRO A 62 -38.31 24.26 31.40
N VAL A 63 -37.40 24.89 30.66
CA VAL A 63 -36.16 25.64 30.98
C VAL A 63 -35.68 25.77 32.45
N LEU A 64 -34.40 25.46 32.69
CA LEU A 64 -33.49 26.26 33.54
C LEU A 64 -32.01 26.09 33.12
N LYS A 65 -31.34 27.24 32.96
CA LYS A 65 -29.97 27.44 32.49
C LYS A 65 -28.92 27.06 33.55
N LYS A 66 -27.79 26.49 33.12
CA LYS A 66 -26.48 26.86 33.69
C LYS A 66 -25.36 26.71 32.67
N GLN A 67 -24.85 27.86 32.23
CA GLN A 67 -23.69 28.02 31.37
C GLN A 67 -22.42 27.55 32.07
N ARG A 68 -21.59 26.78 31.36
CA ARG A 68 -20.13 26.90 31.43
C ARG A 68 -19.57 26.77 30.01
N ASN A 69 -19.04 27.88 29.52
CA ASN A 69 -18.36 28.01 28.24
C ASN A 69 -17.05 27.21 28.27
N LEU A 70 -16.82 26.36 27.26
CA LEU A 70 -15.48 25.92 26.87
C LEU A 70 -15.50 25.71 25.35
N SER A 71 -14.87 26.66 24.66
CA SER A 71 -14.66 26.69 23.21
C SER A 71 -13.74 25.54 22.80
N VAL A 72 -14.27 24.54 22.10
CA VAL A 72 -13.46 23.49 21.46
C VAL A 72 -12.95 24.03 20.13
N ARG A 73 -11.66 24.36 20.10
CA ARG A 73 -10.91 24.66 18.87
C ARG A 73 -10.20 23.39 18.43
N SER A 74 -10.47 22.96 17.20
CA SER A 74 -9.84 21.85 16.51
C SER A 74 -8.39 22.16 16.13
N SER A 75 -7.45 21.27 16.47
CA SER A 75 -6.14 21.10 15.79
C SER A 75 -5.55 19.70 16.06
N PRO A 76 -4.72 19.14 15.16
CA PRO A 76 -4.37 17.73 15.14
C PRO A 76 -2.99 17.38 15.74
N ALA A 77 -2.83 16.08 16.05
CA ALA A 77 -1.60 15.33 16.37
C ALA A 77 -0.82 15.71 17.64
N HIS A 78 -0.99 14.89 18.69
CA HIS A 78 -0.17 14.93 19.91
C HIS A 78 1.23 14.35 19.64
N ALA A 79 2.24 15.21 19.58
CA ALA A 79 3.62 14.85 19.92
C ALA A 79 3.80 15.11 21.42
N VAL A 80 4.32 14.11 22.15
CA VAL A 80 4.68 14.25 23.56
C VAL A 80 6.18 14.57 23.62
N THR A 81 6.52 15.75 24.15
CA THR A 81 7.89 16.13 24.53
C THR A 81 7.89 16.47 26.02
N THR A 82 8.73 15.79 26.80
CA THR A 82 9.09 16.20 28.16
C THR A 82 10.43 16.93 28.13
N PHE A 83 10.48 18.14 28.71
CA PHE A 83 11.68 18.97 28.88
C PHE A 83 12.20 18.90 30.32
N ASP A 84 13.42 19.45 30.49
CA ASP A 84 14.19 19.82 31.70
C ASP A 84 15.32 18.82 32.08
N ASP A 85 16.58 19.20 32.32
CA ASP A 85 17.27 20.50 32.26
C ASP A 85 18.81 20.31 32.25
N ALA A 86 19.51 21.37 31.83
CA ALA A 86 20.96 21.62 31.67
C ALA A 86 22.04 20.72 32.32
N LYS A 87 23.05 20.34 31.51
CA LYS A 87 24.49 20.57 31.80
C LYS A 87 25.35 20.44 30.53
N GLY A 88 26.19 21.45 30.29
CA GLY A 88 27.04 21.57 29.12
C GLY A 88 27.99 20.39 28.94
N VAL A 89 27.94 19.79 27.76
CA VAL A 89 28.95 18.87 27.25
C VAL A 89 29.31 19.34 25.84
N SER A 90 30.61 19.55 25.65
CA SER A 90 31.27 19.90 24.39
C SER A 90 30.62 19.17 23.21
N SER A 91 29.86 19.91 22.41
CA SER A 91 29.17 19.38 21.24
C SER A 91 30.19 19.20 20.13
N SER A 92 30.70 17.99 19.97
CA SER A 92 31.14 17.55 18.65
C SER A 92 29.93 17.73 17.72
N VAL A 93 30.02 18.64 16.75
CA VAL A 93 28.97 18.83 15.76
C VAL A 93 28.94 17.56 14.92
N VAL A 94 28.12 16.60 15.32
CA VAL A 94 27.87 15.40 14.52
C VAL A 94 27.12 15.89 13.29
N GLU A 95 27.78 15.78 12.14
CA GLU A 95 27.18 16.11 10.84
C GLU A 95 25.83 15.40 10.70
N GLU A 96 24.77 16.17 10.48
CA GLU A 96 23.42 15.63 10.35
C GLU A 96 23.29 14.92 8.99
N LYS A 97 23.04 13.62 9.02
CA LYS A 97 22.88 12.77 7.83
C LYS A 97 21.51 12.12 7.88
N ILE A 98 20.64 12.55 6.97
CA ILE A 98 19.26 12.09 6.90
C ILE A 98 19.18 10.88 5.97
N GLY A 99 18.57 9.80 6.44
CA GLY A 99 18.21 8.63 5.65
C GLY A 99 16.70 8.54 5.50
N VAL A 100 16.23 8.14 4.32
CA VAL A 100 14.84 7.77 4.07
C VAL A 100 14.79 6.32 3.62
N LEU A 101 14.17 5.46 4.41
CA LEU A 101 13.97 4.04 4.09
C LEU A 101 12.56 3.84 3.52
N LEU A 102 12.50 3.51 2.23
CA LEU A 102 11.27 3.11 1.55
C LEU A 102 11.00 1.63 1.80
N LEU A 103 9.83 1.30 2.35
CA LEU A 103 9.43 -0.08 2.58
C LEU A 103 8.38 -0.52 1.56
N ASN A 104 8.59 -1.65 0.92
CA ASN A 104 7.61 -2.23 -0.01
C ASN A 104 7.66 -3.76 0.04
N LEU A 105 6.76 -4.41 -0.69
CA LEU A 105 6.61 -5.87 -0.68
C LEU A 105 7.80 -6.55 -1.36
N GLY A 106 8.29 -5.92 -2.43
CA GLY A 106 9.16 -6.54 -3.42
C GLY A 106 8.36 -7.38 -4.42
N GLY A 107 9.06 -7.99 -5.35
CA GLY A 107 8.46 -8.88 -6.33
C GLY A 107 9.53 -9.64 -7.11
N PRO A 108 9.19 -10.82 -7.66
CA PRO A 108 10.14 -11.65 -8.39
C PRO A 108 10.59 -10.92 -9.66
N GLU A 109 11.90 -10.89 -9.93
CA GLU A 109 12.45 -10.24 -11.13
C GLU A 109 12.38 -11.15 -12.35
N THR A 110 12.46 -12.46 -12.12
CA THR A 110 12.34 -13.49 -13.16
C THR A 110 11.26 -14.51 -12.81
N LEU A 111 10.89 -15.35 -13.79
CA LEU A 111 9.93 -16.44 -13.56
C LEU A 111 10.44 -17.50 -12.58
N ASP A 112 11.76 -17.66 -12.43
CA ASP A 112 12.34 -18.64 -11.51
C ASP A 112 12.31 -18.17 -10.06
N ASP A 113 12.28 -16.85 -9.86
CA ASP A 113 12.16 -16.20 -8.56
C ASP A 113 10.77 -16.32 -7.94
N VAL A 114 9.75 -16.67 -8.74
CA VAL A 114 8.35 -16.69 -8.31
C VAL A 114 8.13 -17.64 -7.13
N GLN A 115 8.67 -18.85 -7.17
CA GLN A 115 8.45 -19.82 -6.09
C GLN A 115 9.19 -19.42 -4.79
N PRO A 116 10.48 -19.02 -4.84
CA PRO A 116 11.18 -18.48 -3.68
C PRO A 116 10.50 -17.25 -3.08
N PHE A 117 10.05 -16.31 -3.91
CA PHE A 117 9.28 -15.15 -3.48
C PHE A 117 7.99 -15.54 -2.74
N LEU A 118 7.18 -16.43 -3.32
CA LEU A 118 5.95 -16.91 -2.68
C LEU A 118 6.24 -17.67 -1.38
N PHE A 119 7.35 -18.40 -1.31
CA PHE A 119 7.78 -19.05 -0.08
C PHE A 119 8.03 -18.02 1.03
N ASN A 120 8.76 -16.95 0.75
CA ASN A 120 9.02 -15.87 1.72
C ASN A 120 7.71 -15.20 2.17
N LEU A 121 6.80 -14.93 1.23
CA LEU A 121 5.48 -14.35 1.50
C LEU A 121 4.65 -15.23 2.45
N PHE A 122 4.52 -16.53 2.17
CA PHE A 122 3.72 -17.44 2.99
C PHE A 122 4.41 -17.90 4.28
N ALA A 123 5.74 -17.77 4.36
CA ALA A 123 6.48 -18.00 5.60
C ALA A 123 6.25 -16.90 6.63
N ASP A 124 5.68 -15.76 6.24
CA ASP A 124 5.38 -14.65 7.13
C ASP A 124 4.17 -14.95 8.03
N PRO A 125 4.34 -14.95 9.36
CA PRO A 125 3.23 -15.13 10.30
C PRO A 125 2.22 -13.99 10.27
N ASP A 126 2.56 -12.80 9.76
CA ASP A 126 1.61 -11.70 9.58
C ASP A 126 0.71 -11.88 8.33
N ILE A 127 1.07 -12.79 7.41
CA ILE A 127 0.25 -13.17 6.26
C ILE A 127 -0.61 -14.40 6.56
N ILE A 128 0.01 -15.49 7.06
CA ILE A 128 -0.70 -16.71 7.47
C ILE A 128 -0.46 -16.93 8.96
N ARG A 129 -1.47 -16.63 9.77
CA ARG A 129 -1.41 -16.76 11.23
C ARG A 129 -1.77 -18.17 11.67
N LEU A 130 -0.76 -19.00 11.94
CA LEU A 130 -0.96 -20.27 12.62
C LEU A 130 -1.07 -20.08 14.15
N PRO A 131 -1.91 -20.88 14.85
CA PRO A 131 -1.91 -20.93 16.30
C PRO A 131 -0.50 -21.20 16.85
N ARG A 132 -0.16 -20.63 18.02
CA ARG A 132 1.20 -20.70 18.59
C ARG A 132 1.74 -22.13 18.69
N LEU A 133 0.88 -23.11 18.99
CA LEU A 133 1.23 -24.52 19.08
C LEU A 133 1.74 -25.09 17.74
N PHE A 134 1.26 -24.58 16.62
CA PHE A 134 1.57 -25.07 15.27
C PHE A 134 2.55 -24.18 14.50
N ARG A 135 3.20 -23.21 15.15
CA ARG A 135 4.13 -22.27 14.48
C ARG A 135 5.29 -22.99 13.78
N PHE A 136 5.72 -24.15 14.30
CA PHE A 136 6.77 -24.96 13.68
C PHE A 136 6.37 -25.49 12.29
N LEU A 137 5.07 -25.58 11.99
CA LEU A 137 4.54 -25.99 10.68
C LEU A 137 4.50 -24.85 9.65
N GLN A 138 4.80 -23.60 10.04
CA GLN A 138 4.72 -22.44 9.14
C GLN A 138 5.57 -22.62 7.88
N ARG A 139 6.85 -22.99 8.03
CA ARG A 139 7.77 -23.17 6.90
C ARG A 139 7.39 -24.36 6.00
N PRO A 140 7.07 -25.55 6.55
CA PRO A 140 6.52 -26.64 5.75
C PRO A 140 5.27 -26.24 4.97
N LEU A 141 4.33 -25.55 5.62
CA LEU A 141 3.11 -25.06 5.00
C LEU A 141 3.40 -24.06 3.89
N ALA A 142 4.29 -23.09 4.14
CA ALA A 142 4.72 -22.11 3.15
C ALA A 142 5.33 -22.78 1.92
N LYS A 143 6.18 -23.81 2.11
CA LYS A 143 6.77 -24.58 1.01
C LYS A 143 5.72 -25.33 0.19
N LEU A 144 4.74 -25.94 0.87
CA LEU A 144 3.64 -26.63 0.20
C LEU A 144 2.81 -25.66 -0.65
N ILE A 145 2.35 -24.57 -0.04
CA ILE A 145 1.52 -23.55 -0.69
C ILE A 145 2.28 -22.88 -1.84
N SER A 146 3.54 -22.50 -1.64
CA SER A 146 4.34 -21.84 -2.68
C SER A 146 4.56 -22.76 -3.88
N THR A 147 4.81 -24.05 -3.66
CA THR A 147 5.01 -25.03 -4.74
C THR A 147 3.73 -25.22 -5.57
N PHE A 148 2.57 -25.33 -4.92
CA PHE A 148 1.29 -25.46 -5.63
C PHE A 148 0.85 -24.18 -6.34
N ARG A 149 1.14 -23.00 -5.77
CA ARG A 149 0.74 -21.71 -6.36
C ARG A 149 1.70 -21.21 -7.44
N ALA A 150 2.97 -21.62 -7.41
CA ALA A 150 3.99 -21.11 -8.32
C ALA A 150 3.61 -21.22 -9.82
N PRO A 151 3.07 -22.34 -10.34
CA PRO A 151 2.73 -22.44 -11.77
C PRO A 151 1.75 -21.36 -12.22
N LYS A 152 0.65 -21.19 -11.49
CA LYS A 152 -0.36 -20.16 -11.78
C LYS A 152 0.20 -18.75 -11.66
N SER A 153 1.03 -18.48 -10.66
CA SER A 153 1.65 -17.16 -10.50
C SER A 153 2.69 -16.87 -11.61
N LYS A 154 3.45 -17.88 -12.05
CA LYS A 154 4.40 -17.74 -13.17
C LYS A 154 3.68 -17.36 -14.46
N GLU A 155 2.52 -17.94 -14.76
CA GLU A 155 1.70 -17.54 -15.91
C GLU A 155 1.31 -16.06 -15.85
N GLY A 156 0.90 -15.58 -14.66
CA GLY A 156 0.61 -14.17 -14.43
C GLY A 156 1.82 -13.27 -14.69
N TYR A 157 2.98 -13.58 -14.11
CA TYR A 157 4.21 -12.82 -14.35
C TYR A 157 4.68 -12.89 -15.81
N ALA A 158 4.52 -14.04 -16.47
CA ALA A 158 4.85 -14.19 -17.88
C ALA A 158 4.00 -13.26 -18.77
N SER A 159 2.70 -13.10 -18.44
CA SER A 159 1.80 -12.23 -19.20
C SER A 159 2.14 -10.73 -19.13
N ILE A 160 2.88 -10.30 -18.10
CA ILE A 160 3.28 -8.90 -17.90
C ILE A 160 4.75 -8.63 -18.25
N GLY A 161 5.45 -9.59 -18.88
CA GLY A 161 6.83 -9.41 -19.34
C GLY A 161 7.88 -10.26 -18.61
N GLY A 162 7.49 -11.25 -17.81
CA GLY A 162 8.40 -12.24 -17.22
C GLY A 162 8.86 -11.97 -15.79
N GLY A 163 8.39 -10.89 -15.17
CA GLY A 163 8.76 -10.47 -13.82
C GLY A 163 7.94 -9.28 -13.33
N SER A 164 8.12 -8.91 -12.06
CA SER A 164 7.47 -7.76 -11.45
C SER A 164 8.21 -6.47 -11.81
N PRO A 165 7.53 -5.45 -12.38
CA PRO A 165 8.14 -4.15 -12.62
C PRO A 165 8.33 -3.33 -11.33
N LEU A 166 7.81 -3.82 -10.19
CA LEU A 166 7.72 -3.09 -8.94
C LEU A 166 9.08 -2.56 -8.45
N ARG A 167 10.13 -3.38 -8.55
CA ARG A 167 11.47 -2.99 -8.09
C ARG A 167 11.98 -1.78 -8.87
N LYS A 168 11.93 -1.87 -10.20
CA LYS A 168 12.34 -0.79 -11.11
C LYS A 168 11.56 0.50 -10.84
N ILE A 169 10.23 0.41 -10.73
CA ILE A 169 9.37 1.58 -10.45
C ILE A 169 9.72 2.17 -9.07
N THR A 170 9.98 1.34 -8.07
CA THR A 170 10.36 1.79 -6.73
C THR A 170 11.70 2.54 -6.76
N ASP A 171 12.66 2.07 -7.54
CA ASP A 171 13.96 2.73 -7.68
C ASP A 171 13.85 4.07 -8.43
N GLU A 172 12.99 4.15 -9.44
CA GLU A 172 12.65 5.40 -10.12
C GLU A 172 11.99 6.40 -9.15
N GLN A 173 11.06 5.93 -8.32
CA GLN A 173 10.42 6.74 -7.27
C GLN A 173 11.44 7.20 -6.21
N ALA A 174 12.37 6.33 -5.80
CA ALA A 174 13.43 6.67 -4.85
C ALA A 174 14.32 7.80 -5.40
N ASN A 175 14.70 7.70 -6.67
CA ASN A 175 15.50 8.73 -7.32
C ASN A 175 14.72 10.05 -7.49
N ALA A 176 13.45 9.97 -7.90
CA ALA A 176 12.59 11.14 -7.99
C ALA A 176 12.41 11.84 -6.63
N LEU A 177 12.28 11.07 -5.56
CA LEU A 177 12.21 11.58 -4.19
C LEU A 177 13.51 12.27 -3.78
N LYS A 178 14.67 11.66 -4.06
CA LYS A 178 15.98 12.26 -3.80
C LYS A 178 16.10 13.64 -4.47
N ILE A 179 15.80 13.71 -5.77
CA ILE A 179 15.83 14.97 -6.54
C ILE A 179 14.84 16.00 -5.96
N ALA A 180 13.65 15.57 -5.54
CA ALA A 180 12.65 16.46 -4.96
C ALA A 180 13.07 17.02 -3.59
N LEU A 181 13.81 16.25 -2.78
CA LEU A 181 14.36 16.69 -1.50
C LEU A 181 15.55 17.63 -1.70
N GLU A 182 16.45 17.32 -2.65
CA GLU A 182 17.57 18.20 -3.01
C GLU A 182 17.09 19.58 -3.48
N LYS A 183 16.01 19.64 -4.27
CA LYS A 183 15.36 20.90 -4.67
C LYS A 183 14.81 21.72 -3.50
N LYS A 184 14.56 21.08 -2.36
CA LYS A 184 14.15 21.73 -1.10
C LYS A 184 15.34 22.02 -0.18
N ASN A 185 16.57 21.87 -0.68
CA ASN A 185 17.80 22.01 0.09
C ASN A 185 17.90 21.02 1.26
N LEU A 186 17.29 19.84 1.11
CA LEU A 186 17.35 18.74 2.07
C LEU A 186 18.16 17.59 1.45
N HIS A 187 19.38 17.39 1.95
CA HIS A 187 20.21 16.27 1.53
C HIS A 187 19.84 15.02 2.33
N ALA A 188 19.31 14.01 1.64
CA ALA A 188 18.96 12.74 2.25
C ALA A 188 19.37 11.56 1.35
N ASN A 189 19.87 10.50 1.99
CA ASN A 189 20.14 9.23 1.31
C ASN A 189 18.85 8.41 1.30
N ILE A 190 18.48 7.91 0.12
CA ILE A 190 17.25 7.11 -0.04
C ILE A 190 17.64 5.64 -0.15
N TYR A 191 17.01 4.81 0.68
CA TYR A 191 17.20 3.37 0.74
C TYR A 191 15.88 2.68 0.40
N VAL A 192 15.96 1.50 -0.18
CA VAL A 192 14.78 0.68 -0.44
C VAL A 192 14.96 -0.65 0.26
N GLY A 193 13.98 -1.02 1.08
CA GLY A 193 13.88 -2.31 1.76
C GLY A 193 12.62 -3.03 1.32
N MET A 194 12.79 -4.20 0.76
CA MET A 194 11.70 -5.08 0.34
C MET A 194 11.45 -6.14 1.41
N ARG A 195 10.19 -6.58 1.52
CA ARG A 195 9.76 -7.53 2.55
C ARG A 195 10.03 -9.00 2.17
N TYR A 196 9.76 -9.38 0.92
CA TYR A 196 9.80 -10.78 0.47
C TYR A 196 10.74 -11.04 -0.71
N TRP A 197 11.35 -9.99 -1.24
CA TRP A 197 12.35 -10.08 -2.30
C TRP A 197 13.52 -9.13 -2.06
N TYR A 198 14.52 -9.14 -2.91
CA TYR A 198 15.70 -8.29 -2.81
C TYR A 198 15.42 -6.84 -3.27
N PRO A 199 16.19 -5.86 -2.77
CA PRO A 199 17.04 -5.93 -1.58
C PRO A 199 16.18 -6.03 -0.32
N PHE A 200 16.53 -6.91 0.60
CA PHE A 200 15.78 -7.07 1.83
C PHE A 200 15.95 -5.86 2.77
N THR A 201 15.04 -5.74 3.75
CA THR A 201 15.09 -4.66 4.73
C THR A 201 16.39 -4.67 5.53
N GLU A 202 16.91 -5.86 5.82
CA GLU A 202 18.19 -6.11 6.48
C GLU A 202 19.36 -5.52 5.68
N GLU A 203 19.39 -5.73 4.36
CA GLU A 203 20.43 -5.19 3.48
C GLU A 203 20.38 -3.66 3.43
N ALA A 204 19.18 -3.08 3.38
CA ALA A 204 19.00 -1.64 3.42
C ALA A 204 19.50 -1.04 4.76
N ILE A 205 19.26 -1.74 5.87
CA ILE A 205 19.74 -1.35 7.21
C ILE A 205 21.27 -1.40 7.28
N ASP A 206 21.90 -2.41 6.69
CA ASP A 206 23.36 -2.48 6.63
C ASP A 206 23.97 -1.31 5.85
N GLN A 207 23.33 -0.85 4.76
CA GLN A 207 23.75 0.35 4.05
C GLN A 207 23.54 1.63 4.90
N ILE A 208 22.42 1.76 5.59
CA ILE A 208 22.14 2.88 6.50
C ILE A 208 23.24 3.02 7.56
N LYS A 209 23.68 1.90 8.13
CA LYS A 209 24.78 1.84 9.11
C LYS A 209 26.11 2.25 8.47
N LYS A 210 26.40 1.72 7.29
CA LYS A 210 27.63 2.01 6.53
C LYS A 210 27.77 3.50 6.21
N ASP A 211 26.66 4.14 5.85
CA ASP A 211 26.60 5.57 5.52
C ASP A 211 26.57 6.49 6.75
N LYS A 212 26.48 5.90 7.96
CA LYS A 212 26.47 6.61 9.25
C LYS A 212 25.33 7.63 9.35
N ILE A 213 24.14 7.23 8.92
CA ILE A 213 22.91 8.03 9.03
C ILE A 213 22.61 8.36 10.48
N THR A 214 22.32 9.63 10.77
CA THR A 214 22.06 10.16 12.12
C THR A 214 20.59 10.50 12.38
N LYS A 215 19.74 10.52 11.33
CA LYS A 215 18.26 10.56 11.45
C LYS A 215 17.63 9.68 10.37
N LEU A 216 16.67 8.85 10.75
CA LEU A 216 16.01 7.93 9.82
C LEU A 216 14.51 8.22 9.72
N VAL A 217 14.02 8.38 8.50
CA VAL A 217 12.59 8.42 8.17
C VAL A 217 12.21 7.13 7.46
N VAL A 218 11.17 6.47 7.92
CA VAL A 218 10.67 5.21 7.35
C VAL A 218 9.34 5.51 6.66
N LEU A 219 9.29 5.22 5.36
CA LEU A 219 8.13 5.45 4.51
C LEU A 219 7.70 4.15 3.82
N PRO A 220 6.70 3.44 4.35
CA PRO A 220 6.02 2.40 3.61
C PRO A 220 5.34 2.97 2.36
N LEU A 221 5.57 2.32 1.21
CA LEU A 221 4.96 2.68 -0.07
C LEU A 221 3.52 2.16 -0.21
N TYR A 222 2.84 2.00 0.92
CA TYR A 222 1.41 1.69 1.02
C TYR A 222 0.71 2.92 1.63
N PRO A 223 -0.12 3.66 0.85
CA PRO A 223 -0.82 4.83 1.36
C PRO A 223 -1.77 4.49 2.51
N GLN A 224 -2.45 3.35 2.41
CA GLN A 224 -3.33 2.79 3.43
C GLN A 224 -2.57 1.81 4.31
N TYR A 225 -2.73 1.93 5.63
CA TYR A 225 -2.13 0.99 6.56
C TYR A 225 -2.89 -0.34 6.55
N SER A 226 -2.15 -1.44 6.44
CA SER A 226 -2.63 -2.79 6.73
C SER A 226 -1.60 -3.54 7.55
N ILE A 227 -2.10 -4.44 8.43
CA ILE A 227 -1.26 -5.27 9.29
C ILE A 227 -0.39 -6.21 8.44
N SER A 228 -0.95 -6.76 7.35
CA SER A 228 -0.27 -7.70 6.46
C SER A 228 0.76 -7.03 5.54
N THR A 229 0.75 -5.70 5.40
CA THR A 229 1.70 -4.94 4.57
C THR A 229 2.61 -4.06 5.43
N SER A 230 2.23 -2.79 5.65
CA SER A 230 2.99 -1.82 6.44
C SER A 230 3.31 -2.36 7.83
N GLY A 231 2.33 -2.99 8.49
CA GLY A 231 2.51 -3.57 9.82
C GLY A 231 3.61 -4.64 9.87
N SER A 232 3.62 -5.58 8.92
CA SER A 232 4.66 -6.62 8.83
C SER A 232 6.04 -6.02 8.61
N SER A 233 6.19 -5.12 7.63
CA SER A 233 7.48 -4.48 7.33
C SER A 233 8.00 -3.64 8.50
N ILE A 234 7.12 -2.86 9.15
CA ILE A 234 7.48 -2.04 10.32
C ILE A 234 7.88 -2.94 11.49
N ARG A 235 7.19 -4.05 11.75
CA ARG A 235 7.51 -4.96 12.86
C ARG A 235 8.90 -5.57 12.71
N VAL A 236 9.27 -5.97 11.49
CA VAL A 236 10.61 -6.50 11.20
C VAL A 236 11.66 -5.43 11.46
N LEU A 237 11.44 -4.21 10.96
CA LEU A 237 12.33 -3.09 11.22
C LEU A 237 12.46 -2.79 12.71
N GLN A 238 11.35 -2.78 13.47
CA GLN A 238 11.36 -2.56 14.91
C GLN A 238 12.16 -3.62 15.67
N ASN A 239 12.08 -4.89 15.26
CA ASN A 239 12.88 -5.96 15.87
C ASN A 239 14.38 -5.72 15.62
N ILE A 240 14.76 -5.41 14.38
CA ILE A 240 16.16 -5.11 14.02
C ILE A 240 16.67 -3.90 14.81
N VAL A 241 15.92 -2.80 14.82
CA VAL A 241 16.26 -1.54 15.51
C VAL A 241 16.38 -1.74 17.02
N LYS A 242 15.54 -2.60 17.62
CA LYS A 242 15.58 -2.89 19.06
C LYS A 242 16.82 -3.70 19.45
N GLU A 243 17.27 -4.59 18.60
CA GLU A 243 18.39 -5.50 18.87
C GLU A 243 19.75 -4.89 18.51
N ASP A 244 19.79 -3.92 17.59
CA ASP A 244 21.02 -3.32 17.07
C ASP A 244 21.40 -2.02 17.83
N PRO A 245 22.55 -2.00 18.55
CA PRO A 245 23.01 -0.83 19.31
C PRO A 245 23.23 0.43 18.47
N TYR A 246 23.43 0.30 17.14
CA TYR A 246 23.59 1.45 16.26
C TYR A 246 22.39 2.40 16.33
N PHE A 247 21.18 1.85 16.47
CA PHE A 247 19.96 2.63 16.52
C PHE A 247 19.63 3.14 17.92
N ALA A 248 20.42 2.78 18.94
CA ALA A 248 20.23 3.28 20.29
C ALA A 248 20.47 4.80 20.32
N GLY A 249 19.40 5.57 20.47
CA GLY A 249 19.44 7.03 20.45
C GLY A 249 19.36 7.68 19.06
N LEU A 250 19.25 6.89 17.98
CA LEU A 250 18.97 7.40 16.64
C LEU A 250 17.51 7.85 16.54
N PRO A 251 17.20 9.10 16.16
CA PRO A 251 15.83 9.52 15.88
C PRO A 251 15.28 8.76 14.66
N VAL A 252 14.31 7.87 14.90
CA VAL A 252 13.59 7.13 13.86
C VAL A 252 12.13 7.61 13.82
N SER A 253 11.70 8.13 12.66
CA SER A 253 10.32 8.57 12.42
C SER A 253 9.65 7.64 11.41
N ILE A 254 8.49 7.07 11.75
CA ILE A 254 7.76 6.14 10.87
C ILE A 254 6.48 6.82 10.39
N ILE A 255 6.28 6.85 9.07
CA ILE A 255 5.05 7.34 8.45
C ILE A 255 4.10 6.15 8.29
N GLU A 256 3.14 6.00 9.20
CA GLU A 256 2.27 4.82 9.22
C GLU A 256 1.28 4.76 8.06
N SER A 257 0.74 5.91 7.66
CA SER A 257 -0.21 6.03 6.54
C SER A 257 -0.18 7.44 5.94
N TRP A 258 -0.55 7.54 4.67
CA TRP A 258 -0.47 8.80 3.91
C TRP A 258 -1.53 8.90 2.79
N TYR A 259 -2.61 8.14 2.87
CA TYR A 259 -3.71 8.11 1.90
C TYR A 259 -4.45 9.44 1.70
N GLN A 260 -4.42 10.36 2.68
CA GLN A 260 -5.07 11.68 2.58
C GLN A 260 -4.16 12.77 2.03
N ARG A 261 -2.92 12.45 1.62
CA ARG A 261 -2.00 13.47 1.10
C ARG A 261 -2.53 13.99 -0.23
N ASP A 262 -2.69 15.31 -0.33
CA ASP A 262 -3.22 15.98 -1.52
C ASP A 262 -2.53 15.54 -2.81
N GLY A 263 -1.20 15.38 -2.78
CA GLY A 263 -0.43 14.92 -3.94
C GLY A 263 -0.73 13.49 -4.37
N TYR A 264 -1.08 12.60 -3.43
CA TYR A 264 -1.51 11.23 -3.73
C TYR A 264 -2.94 11.24 -4.28
N VAL A 265 -3.87 11.90 -3.59
CA VAL A 265 -5.27 12.01 -4.01
C VAL A 265 -5.38 12.61 -5.40
N LYS A 266 -4.62 13.68 -5.68
CA LYS A 266 -4.55 14.30 -7.00
C LYS A 266 -3.97 13.36 -8.06
N SER A 267 -2.83 12.72 -7.78
CA SER A 267 -2.25 11.76 -8.74
C SER A 267 -3.21 10.62 -9.08
N MET A 268 -3.97 10.14 -8.09
CA MET A 268 -5.03 9.17 -8.33
C MET A 268 -6.11 9.80 -9.22
N ALA A 269 -6.72 10.92 -8.81
CA ALA A 269 -7.76 11.59 -9.61
C ALA A 269 -7.34 11.86 -11.07
N ASP A 270 -6.12 12.35 -11.29
CA ASP A 270 -5.59 12.60 -12.64
C ASP A 270 -5.49 11.30 -13.48
N LEU A 271 -5.12 10.17 -12.87
CA LEU A 271 -5.13 8.86 -13.54
C LEU A 271 -6.55 8.39 -13.86
N ILE A 272 -7.48 8.60 -12.92
CA ILE A 272 -8.89 8.24 -13.10
C ILE A 272 -9.49 9.01 -14.27
N GLU A 273 -9.35 10.34 -14.26
CA GLU A 273 -9.87 11.21 -15.32
C GLU A 273 -9.28 10.86 -16.68
N LYS A 274 -7.96 10.59 -16.72
CA LYS A 274 -7.27 10.17 -17.94
C LYS A 274 -7.87 8.88 -18.50
N GLU A 275 -8.04 7.85 -17.68
CA GLU A 275 -8.59 6.58 -18.15
C GLU A 275 -10.07 6.72 -18.53
N LEU A 276 -10.89 7.44 -17.75
CA LEU A 276 -12.30 7.69 -18.07
C LEU A 276 -12.47 8.38 -19.43
N SER A 277 -11.58 9.30 -19.79
CA SER A 277 -11.61 9.98 -21.09
C SER A 277 -11.40 9.04 -22.29
N ALA A 278 -10.82 7.86 -22.07
CA ALA A 278 -10.61 6.85 -23.11
C ALA A 278 -11.81 5.91 -23.29
N PHE A 279 -12.77 5.89 -22.35
CA PHE A 279 -13.95 5.04 -22.43
C PHE A 279 -15.13 5.76 -23.11
N SER A 280 -15.87 5.01 -23.93
CA SER A 280 -17.10 5.51 -24.56
C SER A 280 -18.26 5.62 -23.57
N ASN A 281 -18.30 4.74 -22.54
CA ASN A 281 -19.33 4.70 -21.49
C ASN A 281 -18.68 4.75 -20.10
N PRO A 282 -18.42 5.95 -19.54
CA PRO A 282 -17.75 6.12 -18.24
C PRO A 282 -18.54 5.57 -17.04
N GLU A 283 -19.86 5.46 -17.18
CA GLU A 283 -20.81 5.04 -16.14
C GLU A 283 -20.61 3.57 -15.68
N GLU A 284 -19.93 2.75 -16.48
CA GLU A 284 -19.74 1.31 -16.25
C GLU A 284 -18.41 0.98 -15.52
N CYS A 285 -17.58 1.98 -15.21
CA CYS A 285 -16.29 1.77 -14.58
C CYS A 285 -16.39 1.39 -13.10
N THR A 286 -15.69 0.33 -12.69
CA THR A 286 -15.66 -0.15 -11.29
C THR A 286 -14.26 0.01 -10.68
N TRP A 287 -14.21 0.44 -9.42
CA TRP A 287 -12.98 0.53 -8.63
C TRP A 287 -12.66 -0.81 -7.96
N CYS A 288 -11.46 -1.33 -8.20
CA CYS A 288 -10.97 -2.53 -7.51
C CYS A 288 -9.77 -2.15 -6.62
N ALA A 289 -9.91 -2.38 -5.31
CA ALA A 289 -8.78 -2.45 -4.40
C ALA A 289 -8.51 -3.92 -4.07
N SER A 290 -7.29 -4.25 -3.65
CA SER A 290 -7.02 -5.60 -3.14
C SER A 290 -7.89 -5.86 -1.92
N ASP A 291 -8.63 -6.97 -1.94
CA ASP A 291 -9.46 -7.37 -0.80
C ASP A 291 -8.59 -7.54 0.45
N LEU A 292 -9.03 -6.96 1.56
CA LEU A 292 -8.40 -7.16 2.87
C LEU A 292 -8.75 -8.56 3.39
N CYS A 293 -7.73 -9.26 3.88
CA CYS A 293 -7.85 -10.48 4.69
C CYS A 293 -7.23 -10.20 6.07
#